data_AF-A0A661M1Q3-F1
#
_entry.id   AF-A0A661M1Q3-F1
#
_cell.length_a   1.000
_cell.length_b   1.000
_cell.length_c   1.000
_cell.angle_alpha   90.00
_cell.angle_beta   90.00
_cell.angle_gamma   90.00
#
_symmetry.space_group_name_H-M   'P 1'
#
loop_
_entity.id
_entity.type
_entity.pdbx_description
1 polymer ?
#
loop_
_entity_poly.entity_id
_entity_poly.type
_entity_poly.pdbx_seq_one_letter_code
_entity_poly.pdbx_strand_id
1 'polypeptide(L)'
;MYSETVMDHFRNPRNVGVIKDADGVGEVGNPLCGDMMTIYLKIEQERIRDIKFQTFGCGAAIAVSSMLTEMAKGKSLADAKKISNRDVAKALEGLPKNKLHCSNLGADALHQAIQDYEARISGKGKAEPKRKETHEHTHGDKCYCPYCDAEVPEGETFCSACQNDLVEIH
;
A
#
# COMPACT_ATOMS: atom_id res chain seq x y z
N MET A 1 0.88 24.71 -2.33
CA MET A 1 -0.57 24.86 -2.09
C MET A 1 -1.27 23.65 -2.70
N TYR A 2 -2.28 23.09 -2.06
CA TYR A 2 -3.08 22.01 -2.64
C TYR A 2 -4.11 22.58 -3.62
N SER A 3 -4.42 21.84 -4.69
CA SER A 3 -5.48 22.21 -5.63
C SER A 3 -6.86 22.10 -4.98
N GLU A 4 -7.86 22.76 -5.55
CA GLU A 4 -9.25 22.61 -5.10
C GLU A 4 -9.71 21.15 -5.20
N THR A 5 -9.30 20.47 -6.26
CA THR A 5 -9.59 19.04 -6.48
C THR A 5 -8.99 18.16 -5.38
N VAL A 6 -7.75 18.40 -4.95
CA VAL A 6 -7.18 17.68 -3.79
C VAL A 6 -7.99 17.94 -2.52
N MET A 7 -8.38 19.21 -2.28
CA MET A 7 -9.13 19.57 -1.09
C MET A 7 -10.53 18.96 -1.08
N ASP A 8 -11.18 18.86 -2.23
CA ASP A 8 -12.50 18.25 -2.34
C ASP A 8 -12.45 16.72 -2.13
N HIS A 9 -11.49 16.03 -2.74
CA HIS A 9 -11.31 14.59 -2.50
C HIS A 9 -10.85 14.27 -1.07
N PHE A 10 -10.17 15.21 -0.41
CA PHE A 10 -9.83 15.09 1.01
C PHE A 10 -11.06 15.29 1.92
N ARG A 11 -11.88 16.31 1.65
CA ARG A 11 -13.06 16.64 2.48
C ARG A 11 -14.24 15.70 2.24
N ASN A 12 -14.44 15.30 1.00
CA ASN A 12 -15.53 14.45 0.53
C ASN A 12 -14.97 13.23 -0.20
N PRO A 13 -14.23 12.32 0.47
CA PRO A 13 -13.63 11.18 -0.21
C PRO A 13 -14.71 10.23 -0.77
N ARG A 14 -14.55 9.83 -2.03
CA ARG A 14 -15.43 8.89 -2.72
C ARG A 14 -14.98 7.47 -2.46
N ASN A 15 -15.91 6.51 -2.52
CA ASN A 15 -15.59 5.07 -2.43
C ASN A 15 -14.90 4.63 -1.13
N VAL A 16 -15.02 5.37 -0.03
CA VAL A 16 -14.53 4.92 1.28
C VAL A 16 -15.30 3.68 1.73
N GLY A 17 -14.59 2.67 2.22
CA GLY A 17 -15.18 1.50 2.87
C GLY A 17 -14.45 0.20 2.56
N VAL A 18 -15.12 -0.89 2.92
CA VAL A 18 -14.62 -2.26 2.75
C VAL A 18 -15.68 -3.07 2.00
N ILE A 19 -15.24 -3.93 1.08
CA ILE A 19 -16.09 -4.94 0.43
C ILE A 19 -15.79 -6.28 1.12
N LYS A 20 -16.75 -6.83 1.86
CA LYS A 20 -16.55 -8.06 2.65
C LYS A 20 -16.24 -9.28 1.79
N ASP A 21 -16.85 -9.34 0.61
CA ASP A 21 -16.73 -10.40 -0.38
C ASP A 21 -15.96 -9.91 -1.62
N ALA A 22 -14.88 -9.15 -1.39
CA ALA A 22 -14.04 -8.64 -2.46
C ALA A 22 -13.42 -9.78 -3.29
N ASP A 23 -13.49 -9.64 -4.60
CA ASP A 23 -12.91 -10.60 -5.55
C ASP A 23 -11.39 -10.42 -5.63
N GLY A 24 -10.88 -9.20 -5.37
CA GLY A 24 -9.45 -8.89 -5.25
C GLY A 24 -9.19 -7.85 -4.15
N VAL A 25 -8.09 -8.02 -3.43
CA VAL A 25 -7.65 -7.14 -2.34
C VAL A 25 -6.16 -6.83 -2.49
N GLY A 26 -5.79 -5.56 -2.42
CA GLY A 26 -4.40 -5.10 -2.48
C GLY A 26 -4.09 -4.20 -1.31
N GLU A 27 -3.00 -4.46 -0.60
CA GLU A 27 -2.59 -3.70 0.58
C GLU A 27 -1.13 -3.26 0.43
N VAL A 28 -0.91 -1.96 0.55
CA VAL A 28 0.42 -1.37 0.42
C VAL A 28 0.64 -0.39 1.56
N GLY A 29 1.81 -0.46 2.18
CA GLY A 29 2.27 0.50 3.18
C GLY A 29 3.62 1.08 2.81
N ASN A 30 3.87 2.32 3.23
CA ASN A 30 5.18 2.94 3.16
C ASN A 30 5.73 3.16 4.58
N PRO A 31 6.76 2.39 5.01
CA PRO A 31 7.30 2.48 6.37
C PRO A 31 7.95 3.83 6.68
N LEU A 32 8.37 4.59 5.66
CA LEU A 32 9.03 5.88 5.86
C LEU A 32 8.07 6.99 6.31
N CYS A 33 6.81 6.95 5.85
CA CYS A 33 5.80 7.95 6.19
C CYS A 33 4.64 7.40 7.03
N GLY A 34 4.57 6.08 7.21
CA GLY A 34 3.50 5.41 7.95
C GLY A 34 2.17 5.35 7.20
N ASP A 35 2.12 5.74 5.92
CA ASP A 35 0.91 5.64 5.11
C ASP A 35 0.64 4.17 4.75
N MET A 36 -0.62 3.73 4.89
CA MET A 36 -1.12 2.41 4.53
C MET A 36 -2.41 2.56 3.73
N MET A 37 -2.57 1.74 2.70
CA MET A 37 -3.74 1.74 1.83
C MET A 37 -4.14 0.33 1.46
N THR A 38 -5.43 0.05 1.60
CA THR A 38 -6.06 -1.18 1.15
C THR A 38 -7.13 -0.86 0.11
N ILE A 39 -7.07 -1.53 -1.04
CA ILE A 39 -8.05 -1.45 -2.13
C ILE A 39 -8.81 -2.76 -2.19
N TYR A 40 -10.14 -2.66 -2.27
CA TYR A 40 -11.06 -3.78 -2.42
C TYR A 40 -11.75 -3.67 -3.78
N LEU A 41 -11.73 -4.75 -4.57
CA LEU A 41 -12.33 -4.81 -5.89
C LEU A 41 -13.48 -5.83 -5.92
N LYS A 42 -14.59 -5.42 -6.56
CA LYS A 42 -15.63 -6.33 -7.05
C LYS A 42 -15.60 -6.33 -8.57
N ILE A 43 -15.46 -7.51 -9.16
CA ILE A 43 -15.22 -7.68 -10.59
C ILE A 43 -16.38 -8.45 -11.22
N GLU A 44 -16.87 -7.95 -12.34
CA GLU A 44 -17.92 -8.58 -13.12
C GLU A 44 -17.55 -8.45 -14.59
N GLN A 45 -17.52 -9.56 -15.33
CA GLN A 45 -17.20 -9.57 -16.77
C GLN A 45 -15.89 -8.82 -17.11
N GLU A 46 -14.82 -9.09 -16.35
CA GLU A 46 -13.49 -8.45 -16.51
C GLU A 46 -13.47 -6.91 -16.32
N ARG A 47 -14.50 -6.37 -15.66
CA ARG A 47 -14.60 -4.95 -15.32
C ARG A 47 -14.73 -4.74 -13.82
N ILE A 48 -14.19 -3.63 -13.34
CA ILE A 48 -14.32 -3.21 -11.94
C ILE A 48 -15.74 -2.69 -11.73
N ARG A 49 -16.64 -3.55 -11.25
CA ARG A 49 -18.03 -3.20 -10.93
C ARG A 49 -18.10 -2.24 -9.75
N ASP A 50 -17.38 -2.57 -8.68
CA ASP A 50 -17.23 -1.69 -7.53
C ASP A 50 -15.80 -1.72 -7.01
N ILE A 51 -15.42 -0.61 -6.41
CA ILE A 51 -14.11 -0.41 -5.81
C ILE A 51 -14.30 0.40 -4.55
N LYS A 52 -13.67 -0.05 -3.47
CA LYS A 52 -13.61 0.66 -2.20
C LYS A 52 -12.19 0.75 -1.71
N PHE A 53 -11.91 1.77 -0.92
CA PHE A 53 -10.61 1.89 -0.25
C PHE A 53 -10.75 2.12 1.24
N GLN A 54 -9.73 1.68 1.95
CA GLN A 54 -9.44 2.05 3.33
C GLN A 54 -8.00 2.55 3.36
N THR A 55 -7.76 3.70 3.97
CA THR A 55 -6.39 4.23 4.08
C THR A 55 -6.17 4.83 5.45
N PHE A 56 -4.95 4.67 5.94
CA PHE A 56 -4.42 5.40 7.07
C PHE A 56 -3.24 6.20 6.56
N GLY A 57 -3.27 7.52 6.69
CA GLY A 57 -2.20 8.34 6.17
C GLY A 57 -2.53 9.82 6.14
N CYS A 58 -1.64 10.59 5.53
CA CYS A 58 -1.84 12.04 5.41
C CYS A 58 -3.02 12.40 4.48
N GLY A 59 -3.53 13.63 4.56
CA GLY A 59 -4.67 14.07 3.74
C GLY A 59 -4.45 13.92 2.22
N ALA A 60 -3.19 13.95 1.76
CA ALA A 60 -2.85 13.66 0.38
C ALA A 60 -3.06 12.19 0.02
N ALA A 61 -2.79 11.24 0.93
CA ALA A 61 -3.05 9.82 0.72
C ALA A 61 -4.56 9.56 0.58
N ILE A 62 -5.40 10.23 1.38
CA ILE A 62 -6.87 10.16 1.27
C ILE A 62 -7.34 10.68 -0.09
N ALA A 63 -6.86 11.87 -0.50
CA ALA A 63 -7.25 12.47 -1.77
C ALA A 63 -6.83 11.60 -2.98
N VAL A 64 -5.60 11.06 -2.96
CA VAL A 64 -5.09 10.12 -3.97
C VAL A 64 -5.95 8.87 -4.02
N SER A 65 -6.24 8.25 -2.88
CA SER A 65 -7.05 7.03 -2.83
C SER A 65 -8.43 7.28 -3.43
N SER A 66 -9.06 8.38 -3.04
CA SER A 66 -10.37 8.76 -3.57
C SER A 66 -10.34 8.96 -5.08
N MET A 67 -9.39 9.76 -5.60
CA MET A 67 -9.29 10.01 -7.04
C MET A 67 -9.00 8.72 -7.82
N LEU A 68 -8.06 7.90 -7.35
CA LEU A 68 -7.72 6.63 -7.96
C LEU A 68 -8.94 5.73 -8.09
N THR A 69 -9.73 5.60 -7.02
CA THR A 69 -10.91 4.73 -7.05
C THR A 69 -11.99 5.22 -8.01
N GLU A 70 -12.19 6.54 -8.14
CA GLU A 70 -13.09 7.09 -9.17
C GLU A 70 -12.55 6.83 -10.58
N MET A 71 -11.24 7.00 -10.79
CA MET A 71 -10.61 6.75 -12.08
C MET A 71 -10.66 5.28 -12.51
N ALA A 72 -10.66 4.34 -11.56
CA ALA A 72 -10.63 2.90 -11.82
C ALA A 72 -12.03 2.28 -11.94
N LYS A 73 -13.04 2.83 -11.27
CA LYS A 73 -14.40 2.27 -11.26
C LYS A 73 -14.99 2.20 -12.68
N GLY A 74 -15.56 1.04 -13.03
CA GLY A 74 -16.18 0.78 -14.34
C GLY A 74 -15.20 0.45 -15.48
N LYS A 75 -13.88 0.62 -15.27
CA LYS A 75 -12.87 0.25 -16.27
C LYS A 75 -12.69 -1.26 -16.37
N SER A 76 -12.20 -1.69 -17.52
CA SER A 76 -11.68 -3.06 -17.68
C SER A 76 -10.44 -3.24 -16.81
N LEU A 77 -10.13 -4.48 -16.42
CA LEU A 77 -8.89 -4.78 -15.70
C LEU A 77 -7.64 -4.35 -16.49
N ALA A 78 -7.68 -4.52 -17.82
CA ALA A 78 -6.58 -4.10 -18.70
C ALA A 78 -6.35 -2.58 -18.69
N ASP A 79 -7.41 -1.77 -18.59
CA ASP A 79 -7.29 -0.32 -18.53
C ASP A 79 -6.98 0.18 -17.12
N ALA A 80 -7.50 -0.50 -16.10
CA ALA A 80 -7.16 -0.21 -14.71
C ALA A 80 -5.66 -0.42 -14.44
N LYS A 81 -5.05 -1.46 -15.01
CA LYS A 81 -3.60 -1.73 -14.96
C LYS A 81 -2.72 -0.66 -15.62
N LYS A 82 -3.28 0.20 -16.47
CA LYS A 82 -2.54 1.28 -17.12
C LYS A 82 -2.55 2.56 -16.27
N ILE A 83 -3.37 2.61 -15.22
CA ILE A 83 -3.43 3.79 -14.35
C ILE A 83 -2.11 3.91 -13.62
N SER A 84 -1.37 4.96 -13.91
CA SER A 84 -0.10 5.26 -13.27
C SER A 84 -0.27 6.33 -12.20
N ASN A 85 0.74 6.43 -11.33
CA ASN A 85 0.83 7.48 -10.31
C ASN A 85 0.82 8.89 -10.91
N ARG A 86 1.36 9.02 -12.13
CA ARG A 86 1.35 10.28 -12.87
C ARG A 86 -0.06 10.65 -13.33
N ASP A 87 -0.87 9.67 -13.69
CA ASP A 87 -2.26 9.91 -14.11
C ASP A 87 -3.10 10.38 -12.93
N VAL A 88 -2.93 9.77 -11.76
CA VAL A 88 -3.62 10.20 -10.52
C VAL A 88 -3.18 11.59 -10.11
N ALA A 89 -1.87 11.86 -10.11
CA ALA A 89 -1.35 13.19 -9.80
C ALA A 89 -1.85 14.25 -10.79
N LYS A 90 -1.98 13.91 -12.08
CA LYS A 90 -2.54 14.80 -13.10
C LYS A 90 -4.03 15.04 -12.91
N ALA A 91 -4.80 14.00 -12.55
CA ALA A 91 -6.23 14.10 -12.28
C ALA A 91 -6.52 14.99 -11.06
N LEU A 92 -5.62 15.00 -10.08
CA LEU A 92 -5.64 15.91 -8.93
C LEU A 92 -5.17 17.34 -9.25
N GLU A 93 -4.97 17.68 -10.53
CA GLU A 93 -4.42 18.97 -10.99
C GLU A 93 -3.01 19.28 -10.48
N GLY A 94 -2.26 18.22 -10.20
CA GLY A 94 -0.90 18.29 -9.67
C GLY A 94 -0.85 18.12 -8.15
N LEU A 95 0.21 17.45 -7.71
CA LEU A 95 0.58 17.34 -6.31
C LEU A 95 1.93 18.01 -6.08
N PRO A 96 2.14 18.66 -4.92
CA PRO A 96 3.46 19.14 -4.54
C PRO A 96 4.51 18.03 -4.66
N LYS A 97 5.69 18.34 -5.22
CA LYS A 97 6.74 17.33 -5.53
C LYS A 97 7.11 16.46 -4.33
N ASN A 98 7.07 17.01 -3.12
CA ASN A 98 7.34 16.31 -1.86
C ASN A 98 6.25 15.28 -1.44
N LYS A 99 5.10 15.23 -2.13
CA LYS A 99 3.97 14.34 -1.83
C LYS A 99 3.64 13.34 -2.95
N LEU A 100 4.51 13.25 -3.97
CA LEU A 100 4.36 12.27 -5.05
C LEU A 100 4.44 10.82 -4.57
N HIS A 101 5.12 10.55 -3.44
CA HIS A 101 5.17 9.21 -2.85
C HIS A 101 3.77 8.72 -2.40
N CYS A 102 2.88 9.62 -1.97
CA CYS A 102 1.50 9.24 -1.63
C CYS A 102 0.71 8.82 -2.87
N SER A 103 0.96 9.44 -4.03
CA SER A 103 0.40 9.00 -5.31
C SER A 103 0.87 7.60 -5.68
N ASN A 104 2.15 7.31 -5.40
CA ASN A 104 2.75 6.00 -5.69
C ASN A 104 2.04 4.85 -5.00
N LEU A 105 1.69 5.05 -3.73
CA LEU A 105 0.97 4.05 -2.94
C LEU A 105 -0.37 3.65 -3.57
N GLY A 106 -1.05 4.61 -4.21
CA GLY A 106 -2.36 4.40 -4.83
C GLY A 106 -2.34 3.38 -5.97
N ALA A 107 -1.60 3.67 -7.05
CA ALA A 107 -1.60 2.76 -8.19
C ALA A 107 -0.99 1.39 -7.84
N ASP A 108 -0.02 1.35 -6.93
CA ASP A 108 0.56 0.10 -6.44
C ASP A 108 -0.50 -0.76 -5.75
N ALA A 109 -1.34 -0.17 -4.89
CA ALA A 109 -2.43 -0.90 -4.23
C ALA A 109 -3.49 -1.39 -5.22
N LEU A 110 -3.83 -0.60 -6.24
CA LEU A 110 -4.74 -1.04 -7.30
C LEU A 110 -4.15 -2.22 -8.09
N HIS A 111 -2.89 -2.14 -8.48
CA HIS A 111 -2.23 -3.23 -9.21
C HIS A 111 -2.13 -4.51 -8.38
N GLN A 112 -1.82 -4.40 -7.09
CA GLN A 112 -1.84 -5.56 -6.20
C GLN A 112 -3.23 -6.16 -6.07
N ALA A 113 -4.28 -5.35 -5.96
CA ALA A 113 -5.66 -5.85 -5.89
C ALA A 113 -6.08 -6.60 -7.16
N ILE A 114 -5.65 -6.12 -8.33
CA ILE A 114 -5.88 -6.80 -9.61
C ILE A 114 -5.08 -8.11 -9.68
N GLN A 115 -3.82 -8.10 -9.23
CA GLN A 115 -2.99 -9.30 -9.19
C GLN A 115 -3.56 -10.37 -8.24
N ASP A 116 -4.08 -9.97 -7.08
CA ASP A 116 -4.76 -10.89 -6.15
C ASP A 116 -5.99 -11.53 -6.80
N TYR A 117 -6.82 -10.75 -7.49
CA TYR A 117 -7.93 -11.29 -8.27
C TYR A 117 -7.45 -12.29 -9.34
N GLU A 118 -6.43 -11.94 -10.13
CA GLU A 118 -5.88 -12.79 -11.18
C GLU A 118 -5.27 -14.10 -10.64
N ALA A 119 -4.63 -14.05 -9.47
CA ALA A 119 -4.11 -15.22 -8.80
C ALA A 119 -5.25 -16.17 -8.37
N ARG A 120 -6.31 -15.63 -7.77
CA ARG A 120 -7.49 -16.39 -7.32
C ARG A 120 -8.21 -17.09 -8.46
N ILE A 121 -8.43 -16.42 -9.60
CA ILE A 121 -9.07 -17.05 -10.77
C ILE A 121 -8.18 -18.12 -11.41
N SER A 122 -6.85 -17.98 -11.32
CA SER A 122 -5.89 -18.91 -11.91
C SER A 122 -5.63 -20.15 -11.03
N GLY A 123 -6.32 -20.27 -9.89
CA GLY A 123 -6.10 -21.35 -8.91
C GLY A 123 -4.74 -21.27 -8.19
N LYS A 124 -3.98 -20.19 -8.39
CA LYS A 124 -2.77 -19.91 -7.62
C LYS A 124 -3.21 -19.23 -6.33
N GLY A 125 -3.30 -19.99 -5.24
CA GLY A 125 -3.65 -19.47 -3.92
C GLY A 125 -2.88 -18.20 -3.58
N LYS A 126 -3.52 -17.31 -2.81
CA LYS A 126 -3.06 -15.96 -2.42
C LYS A 126 -1.55 -15.80 -2.54
N ALA A 127 -1.11 -14.84 -3.37
CA ALA A 127 0.23 -14.31 -3.20
C ALA A 127 0.25 -13.67 -1.81
N GLU A 128 0.81 -14.36 -0.81
CA GLU A 128 1.05 -13.76 0.49
C GLU A 128 1.79 -12.43 0.27
N PRO A 129 1.39 -11.35 0.94
CA PRO A 129 2.11 -10.09 0.83
C PRO A 129 3.54 -10.39 1.24
N LYS A 130 4.48 -10.29 0.29
CA LYS A 130 5.90 -10.36 0.59
C LYS A 130 6.22 -9.12 1.42
N ARG A 131 6.05 -9.22 2.74
CA ARG A 131 6.68 -8.31 3.70
C ARG A 131 8.16 -8.45 3.41
N LYS A 132 8.76 -7.49 2.72
CA LYS A 132 10.22 -7.43 2.58
C LYS A 132 10.76 -7.06 3.95
N GLU A 133 10.92 -8.06 4.82
CA GLU A 133 11.70 -7.96 6.06
C GLU A 133 13.14 -8.42 5.86
N THR A 134 13.67 -8.40 4.64
CA THR A 134 15.12 -8.56 4.49
C THR A 134 15.77 -7.23 4.81
N HIS A 135 16.01 -6.98 6.09
CA HIS A 135 16.98 -6.00 6.53
C HIS A 135 18.35 -6.54 6.14
N GLU A 136 18.90 -6.12 5.00
CA GLU A 136 20.29 -6.43 4.64
C GLU A 136 21.21 -5.61 5.55
N HIS A 137 21.77 -6.26 6.57
CA HIS A 137 22.84 -5.69 7.39
C HIS A 137 24.10 -5.55 6.53
N THR A 138 24.29 -4.37 5.94
CA THR A 138 25.55 -3.96 5.32
C THR A 138 26.38 -3.13 6.29
N HIS A 139 26.70 -3.68 7.47
CA HIS A 139 27.76 -3.16 8.33
C HIS A 139 28.41 -4.32 9.11
N GLY A 140 29.73 -4.42 9.01
CA GLY A 140 30.51 -5.62 9.37
C GLY A 140 30.37 -6.12 10.80
N ASP A 141 30.47 -7.45 10.92
CA ASP A 141 30.83 -8.32 12.05
C ASP A 141 30.14 -8.10 13.42
N LYS A 142 29.09 -7.28 13.52
CA LYS A 142 28.39 -7.01 14.79
C LYS A 142 26.87 -6.95 14.61
N CYS A 143 26.18 -7.74 15.41
CA CYS A 143 24.72 -7.76 15.47
C CYS A 143 24.19 -6.78 16.53
N TYR A 144 23.06 -6.15 16.26
CA TYR A 144 22.44 -5.16 17.16
C TYR A 144 20.94 -5.45 17.35
N CYS A 145 20.45 -5.26 18.56
CA CYS A 145 19.06 -5.47 18.93
C CYS A 145 18.14 -4.42 18.30
N PRO A 146 17.09 -4.79 17.55
CA PRO A 146 16.19 -3.85 16.87
C PRO A 146 15.30 -3.04 17.82
N TYR A 147 15.24 -3.42 19.10
CA TYR A 147 14.42 -2.75 20.10
C TYR A 147 15.16 -1.70 20.93
N CYS A 148 16.48 -1.80 21.01
CA CYS A 148 17.27 -0.92 21.90
C CYS A 148 18.66 -0.56 21.38
N ASP A 149 19.02 -0.99 20.16
CA ASP A 149 20.32 -0.77 19.51
C ASP A 149 21.54 -1.25 20.32
N ALA A 150 21.34 -2.13 21.31
CA ALA A 150 22.43 -2.77 22.03
C ALA A 150 23.10 -3.84 21.16
N GLU A 151 24.42 -3.96 21.25
CA GLU A 151 25.18 -5.03 20.59
C GLU A 151 24.76 -6.40 21.17
N VAL A 152 24.38 -7.33 20.29
CA VAL A 152 23.96 -8.68 20.64
C VAL A 152 25.01 -9.66 20.06
N PRO A 153 25.50 -10.64 20.85
CA PRO A 153 26.38 -11.68 20.33
C PRO A 153 25.69 -12.51 19.23
N GLU A 154 26.45 -12.95 18.24
CA GLU A 154 25.97 -13.86 17.19
C GLU A 154 25.45 -15.19 17.79
N GLY A 155 24.27 -15.63 17.36
CA GLY A 155 23.55 -16.82 17.82
C GLY A 155 22.51 -16.59 18.93
N GLU A 156 22.29 -15.37 19.42
CA GLU A 156 21.38 -15.10 20.55
C GLU A 156 19.96 -14.75 20.08
N THR A 157 18.97 -15.35 20.73
CA THR A 157 17.53 -15.07 20.48
C THR A 157 16.93 -14.17 21.55
N PHE A 158 17.74 -13.60 22.44
CA PHE A 158 17.29 -12.81 23.57
C PHE A 158 18.24 -11.64 23.83
N CYS A 159 17.68 -10.43 23.96
CA CYS A 159 18.48 -9.26 24.30
C CYS A 159 18.50 -9.06 25.82
N SER A 160 19.67 -9.26 26.44
CA SER A 160 19.87 -9.05 27.87
C SER A 160 19.71 -7.59 28.33
N ALA A 161 19.84 -6.62 27.43
CA ALA A 161 19.72 -5.20 27.74
C ALA A 161 18.26 -4.74 27.89
N CYS A 162 17.36 -5.21 27.02
CA CYS A 162 15.95 -4.83 27.05
C CYS A 162 15.00 -5.95 27.48
N GLN A 163 15.54 -7.15 27.75
CA GLN A 163 14.80 -8.35 28.16
C GLN A 163 13.70 -8.78 27.18
N ASN A 164 13.87 -8.46 25.89
CA ASN A 164 12.96 -8.90 24.83
C ASN A 164 13.56 -10.06 24.04
N ASP A 165 12.68 -10.97 23.63
CA ASP A 165 13.01 -12.00 22.66
C ASP A 165 13.23 -11.37 21.27
N LEU A 166 14.31 -11.77 20.61
CA LEU A 166 14.67 -11.32 19.27
C LEU A 166 13.95 -12.18 18.24
N VAL A 167 13.33 -11.52 17.26
CA VAL A 167 12.47 -12.17 16.26
C VAL A 167 13.27 -13.04 15.27
N GLU A 168 14.59 -12.82 15.18
CA GLU A 168 15.51 -13.59 14.35
C GLU A 168 16.79 -13.94 15.12
N ILE A 169 17.44 -15.05 14.76
CA ILE A 169 18.76 -15.42 15.30
C ILE A 169 19.76 -14.43 14.71
N HIS A 170 20.26 -13.54 15.55
CA HIS A 170 21.25 -12.52 15.22
C HIS A 170 22.63 -13.08 15.51
#